data_AF-A0A533WLE7-F1
#
_entry.id   AF-A0A533WLE7-F1
#
_cell.length_a   1.000
_cell.length_b   1.000
_cell.length_c   1.000
_cell.angle_alpha   90.00
_cell.angle_beta   90.00
_cell.angle_gamma   90.00
#
_symmetry.space_group_name_H-M   'P 1'
#
loop_
_entity.id
_entity.type
_entity.pdbx_description
1 polymer ?
#
loop_
_entity_poly.entity_id
_entity_poly.type
_entity_poly.pdbx_seq_one_letter_code
_entity_poly.pdbx_strand_id
1 'polypeptide(L)' 'MPTYMIQGAYGTEGLAAIVKNPQNRIQAVKPAIESLGGKLKDAYFSFGDYDFVIIAD' A
#
# COMPACT_ATOMS: atom_id res chain seq x y z
N MET A 1 -14.69 -5.30 13.38
CA MET A 1 -14.63 -5.15 11.91
C MET A 1 -13.83 -6.32 11.35
N PRO A 2 -14.23 -6.88 10.20
CA PRO A 2 -13.42 -7.87 9.50
C PRO A 2 -12.07 -7.26 9.11
N THR A 3 -11.03 -8.08 9.04
CA THR A 3 -9.70 -7.65 8.63
C THR A 3 -9.41 -8.19 7.24
N TYR A 4 -8.93 -7.31 6.37
CA TYR A 4 -8.64 -7.60 4.98
C TYR A 4 -7.16 -7.48 4.69
N MET A 5 -6.70 -8.32 3.76
CA MET A 5 -5.37 -8.22 3.16
C MET A 5 -5.51 -7.64 1.75
N ILE A 6 -4.77 -6.57 1.49
CA ILE A 6 -4.69 -5.91 0.18
C ILE A 6 -3.29 -6.15 -0.35
N GLN A 7 -3.17 -6.71 -1.54
CA GLN A 7 -1.90 -6.95 -2.21
C GLN A 7 -1.79 -6.07 -3.44
N GLY A 8 -0.61 -5.47 -3.65
CA GLY A 8 -0.38 -4.58 -4.77
C GLY A 8 1.00 -4.79 -5.40
N ALA A 9 1.04 -4.65 -6.72
CA ALA A 9 2.26 -4.61 -7.51
C ALA A 9 2.27 -3.30 -8.33
N TYR A 10 3.43 -2.67 -8.43
CA TYR A 10 3.63 -1.51 -9.27
C TYR A 10 3.77 -1.93 -10.73
N GLY A 11 3.04 -1.25 -11.61
CA GLY A 11 3.38 -1.25 -13.02
C GLY A 11 4.68 -0.48 -13.28
N THR A 12 5.25 -0.65 -14.48
CA THR A 12 6.53 -0.04 -14.90
C THR A 12 6.57 1.47 -14.64
N GLU A 13 5.51 2.19 -15.00
CA GLU A 13 5.43 3.65 -14.80
C GLU A 13 5.37 4.04 -13.33
N GLY A 14 4.60 3.29 -12.53
CA GLY A 14 4.45 3.52 -11.09
C GLY A 14 5.77 3.33 -10.35
N LEU A 15 6.52 2.29 -10.71
CA LEU A 15 7.84 2.03 -10.15
C LEU A 15 8.84 3.11 -10.58
N ALA A 16 8.87 3.49 -11.86
CA ALA A 16 9.76 4.53 -12.37
C ALA A 16 9.52 5.89 -11.68
N ALA A 17 8.26 6.23 -11.40
CA ALA A 17 7.90 7.44 -10.66
C ALA A 17 8.43 7.42 -9.22
N ILE A 18 8.34 6.27 -8.53
CA ILE A 18 8.87 6.10 -7.17
C ILE A 18 10.41 6.19 -7.18
N VAL A 19 11.08 5.60 -8.17
CA VAL A 19 12.53 5.69 -8.31
C VAL A 19 12.97 7.14 -8.55
N LYS A 20 12.25 7.87 -9.40
CA LYS A 20 12.54 9.29 -9.70
C LYS A 20 12.32 10.20 -8.51
N ASN A 21 11.30 9.94 -7.70
CA ASN A 21 10.99 10.72 -6.50
C ASN A 21 10.55 9.77 -5.38
N PRO A 22 11.47 9.31 -4.52
CA PRO A 22 11.15 8.38 -3.45
C PRO A 22 10.15 8.96 -2.46
N GLN A 23 9.06 8.25 -2.21
CA GLN A 23 8.03 8.64 -1.25
C GLN A 23 7.63 7.46 -0.39
N ASN A 24 7.26 7.71 0.86
CA ASN A 24 6.64 6.70 1.70
C ASN A 24 5.18 6.48 1.25
N ARG A 25 5.00 5.55 0.29
CA ARG A 25 3.68 5.25 -0.29
C ARG A 25 2.71 4.64 0.71
N ILE A 26 3.20 3.96 1.75
CA ILE A 26 2.36 3.41 2.82
C ILE A 26 1.65 4.55 3.56
N GLN A 27 2.38 5.61 3.94
CA GLN A 27 1.77 6.77 4.58
C GLN A 27 0.77 7.50 3.67
N ALA A 28 1.02 7.51 2.36
CA ALA A 28 0.11 8.13 1.40
C ALA A 28 -1.24 7.39 1.27
N VAL A 29 -1.29 6.09 1.56
CA VAL A 29 -2.52 5.27 1.45
C VAL A 29 -3.39 5.36 2.72
N LYS A 30 -2.79 5.63 3.88
CA LYS A 30 -3.52 5.72 5.16
C LYS A 30 -4.74 6.65 5.11
N PRO A 31 -4.65 7.91 4.61
CA PRO A 31 -5.81 8.81 4.56
C PRO A 31 -6.95 8.28 3.69
N ALA A 32 -6.63 7.52 2.63
CA ALA A 32 -7.62 6.92 1.75
C ALA A 32 -8.37 5.75 2.41
N ILE A 33 -7.68 4.97 3.26
CA ILE A 33 -8.32 3.92 4.06
C ILE A 33 -9.21 4.53 5.14
N GLU A 34 -8.71 5.55 5.84
CA GLU A 34 -9.43 6.20 6.94
C GLU A 34 -10.66 6.98 6.45
N SER A 35 -10.60 7.60 5.26
CA SER A 35 -11.75 8.30 4.67
C SER A 35 -12.93 7.38 4.32
N LEU A 36 -12.67 6.09 4.14
CA LEU A 36 -13.68 5.06 3.90
C LEU A 36 -14.19 4.41 5.20
N GLY A 37 -13.80 4.93 6.37
CA GLY A 37 -14.17 4.40 7.68
C GLY A 37 -13.35 3.20 8.14
N GLY A 38 -12.29 2.87 7.40
CA GLY A 38 -11.36 1.79 7.73
C GLY A 38 -10.20 2.23 8.60
N LYS A 39 -9.35 1.27 8.98
CA LYS A 39 -8.10 1.56 9.71
C LYS A 39 -6.94 0.78 9.12
N LEU A 40 -5.86 1.48 8.76
CA LEU A 40 -4.59 0.82 8.42
C LEU A 40 -3.98 0.22 9.68
N LYS A 41 -3.78 -1.10 9.68
CA LYS A 41 -3.17 -1.85 10.78
C LYS A 41 -1.67 -1.96 10.56
N ASP A 42 -1.31 -2.55 9.43
CA ASP A 42 0.08 -2.82 9.07
C ASP A 42 0.27 -2.71 7.56
N ALA A 43 1.51 -2.46 7.14
CA ALA A 43 1.88 -2.49 5.75
C ALA A 43 3.35 -2.92 5.61
N TYR A 44 3.60 -3.80 4.65
CA TYR A 44 4.91 -4.41 4.43
C TYR A 44 5.24 -4.40 2.95
N PHE A 45 6.52 -4.25 2.63
CA PHE A 45 7.01 -4.61 1.30
C PHE A 45 7.21 -6.12 1.24
N SER A 46 6.95 -6.70 0.08
CA SER A 46 7.08 -8.13 -0.18
C SER A 46 7.90 -8.36 -1.45
N PHE A 47 8.56 -9.51 -1.50
CA PHE A 47 9.16 -10.04 -2.72
C PHE A 47 8.25 -11.12 -3.29
N GLY A 48 8.24 -11.26 -4.62
CA GLY A 48 7.40 -12.23 -5.34
C GLY A 48 6.48 -11.51 -6.33
N ASP A 49 5.26 -12.01 -6.49
CA ASP A 49 4.30 -11.46 -7.47
C ASP A 49 3.73 -10.09 -7.05
N TYR A 50 3.87 -9.72 -5.78
CA TYR A 50 3.40 -8.45 -5.22
C TYR A 50 4.53 -7.70 -4.53
N ASP A 51 4.55 -6.38 -4.71
CA ASP A 51 5.57 -5.50 -4.12
C ASP A 51 5.22 -5.10 -2.69
N PHE A 52 3.94 -5.12 -2.32
CA PHE A 52 3.50 -4.78 -0.97
C PHE A 52 2.20 -5.47 -0.56
N VAL A 53 2.03 -5.57 0.76
CA VAL A 53 0.83 -6.05 1.44
C VAL A 53 0.39 -5.01 2.48
N ILE A 54 -0.91 -4.74 2.54
CA ILE A 54 -1.54 -3.86 3.54
C ILE A 54 -2.61 -4.67 4.28
N ILE A 55 -2.60 -4.55 5.62
CA ILE A 55 -3.64 -5.08 6.49
C ILE A 55 -4.49 -3.92 6.96
N ALA A 56 -5.80 -4.00 6.74
CA ALA A 56 -6.75 -2.96 7.13
C ALA A 56 -8.10 -3.53 7.56
N ASP A 57 -8.85 -2.70 8.27
CA ASP A 57 -10.26 -2.92 8.64
C ASP A 57 -11.21 -2.11 7.76
#